data_AF-A0A2A4Z6F8-F1
#
_entry.id   AF-A0A2A4Z6F8-F1
#
_cell.length_a   1.000
_cell.length_b   1.000
_cell.length_c   1.000
_cell.angle_alpha   90.00
_cell.angle_beta   90.00
_cell.angle_gamma   90.00
#
_symmetry.space_group_name_H-M   'P 1'
#
loop_
_entity.id
_entity.type
_entity.pdbx_description
1 polymer ?
#
loop_
_entity_poly.entity_id
_entity_poly.type
_entity_poly.pdbx_seq_one_letter_code
_entity_poly.pdbx_strand_id
1 'polypeptide(L)' 'MPSKERIYHYYLLGDRPIKVTCSAMEIPINIEIVDSNKKKFVPDLSLISVITDSMDIRTINENEFRNACLAKGVKPI' A
#
# COMPACT_ATOMS: atom_id res chain seq x y z
N MET A 1 -23.68 13.92 -6.27
CA MET A 1 -22.21 13.85 -6.23
C MET A 1 -21.83 12.40 -6.40
N PRO A 2 -21.02 12.01 -7.39
CA PRO A 2 -20.56 10.62 -7.46
C PRO A 2 -19.85 10.31 -6.15
N SER A 3 -20.14 9.15 -5.56
CA SER A 3 -19.41 8.64 -4.41
C SER A 3 -17.92 8.82 -4.70
N LYS A 4 -17.18 9.45 -3.78
CA LYS A 4 -15.72 9.47 -3.82
C LYS A 4 -15.22 8.07 -3.47
N GLU A 5 -15.62 7.08 -4.24
CA GLU A 5 -15.30 5.69 -4.01
C GLU A 5 -13.81 5.55 -4.28
N ARG A 6 -13.07 5.39 -3.19
CA ARG A 6 -11.63 5.18 -3.22
C ARG A 6 -11.42 3.68 -3.29
N ILE A 7 -10.69 3.25 -4.31
CA ILE A 7 -10.30 1.86 -4.45
C ILE A 7 -8.98 1.70 -3.71
N TYR A 8 -8.87 0.67 -2.87
CA TYR A 8 -7.65 0.37 -2.14
C TYR A 8 -7.04 -0.91 -2.68
N HIS A 9 -5.77 -0.83 -3.04
CA HIS A 9 -4.96 -2.00 -3.37
C HIS A 9 -3.87 -2.16 -2.33
N TYR A 10 -3.62 -3.40 -1.93
CA TYR A 10 -2.61 -3.74 -0.95
C TYR A 10 -1.54 -4.60 -1.59
N TYR A 11 -0.29 -4.30 -1.28
CA TYR A 11 0.86 -5.00 -1.81
C TYR A 11 1.88 -5.30 -0.71
N LEU A 12 2.74 -6.27 -1.00
CA LEU A 12 3.99 -6.49 -0.28
C LEU A 12 5.15 -6.28 -1.25
N LEU A 13 6.09 -5.40 -0.88
CA LEU A 13 7.42 -5.33 -1.48
C LEU A 13 8.38 -6.06 -0.54
N GLY A 14 8.73 -7.30 -0.89
CA GLY A 14 9.35 -8.22 0.07
C GLY A 14 8.42 -8.47 1.26
N ASP A 15 8.79 -7.97 2.44
CA ASP A 15 7.99 -8.06 3.67
C ASP A 15 7.37 -6.71 4.12
N ARG A 16 7.45 -5.69 3.26
CA ARG A 16 6.96 -4.34 3.57
C ARG A 16 5.55 -4.13 3.02
N PRO A 17 4.55 -3.87 3.90
CA PRO A 17 3.21 -3.51 3.48
C PRO A 17 3.17 -2.18 2.74
N ILE A 18 2.45 -2.17 1.62
CA ILE A 18 2.15 -0.99 0.81
C ILE A 18 0.63 -0.90 0.64
N LYS A 19 0.08 0.28 0.88
CA LYS A 19 -1.31 0.63 0.56
C LYS A 19 -1.31 1.64 -0.57
N VAL A 20 -2.00 1.32 -1.64
CA VAL A 20 -2.26 2.24 -2.76
C VAL A 20 -3.71 2.64 -2.69
N THR A 21 -3.94 3.94 -2.61
CA THR A 21 -5.27 4.51 -2.80
C THR A 21 -5.38 4.97 -4.24
N CYS A 22 -6.39 4.48 -4.93
CA CYS A 22 -6.73 4.88 -6.29
C CYS A 22 -8.02 5.71 -6.30
N SER A 23 -8.12 6.55 -7.33
CA SER A 23 -9.40 7.16 -7.71
C SER A 23 -10.38 6.09 -8.22
N ALA A 24 -11.64 6.48 -8.44
CA ALA A 24 -12.65 5.61 -9.04
C ALA A 24 -12.30 5.17 -10.49
N MET A 25 -11.34 5.83 -11.14
CA MET A 25 -10.81 5.45 -12.45
C MET A 25 -9.55 4.57 -12.35
N GLU A 26 -9.29 3.98 -11.18
CA GLU A 26 -8.10 3.15 -10.86
C GLU A 26 -6.75 3.87 -11.00
N ILE A 27 -6.75 5.20 -11.15
CA ILE A 27 -5.53 6.00 -11.16
C ILE A 27 -4.98 6.09 -9.72
N PRO A 28 -3.72 5.69 -9.44
CA PRO A 28 -3.10 5.84 -8.13
C PRO A 28 -3.00 7.32 -7.74
N ILE A 29 -3.55 7.67 -6.57
CA ILE A 29 -3.53 9.04 -6.05
C ILE A 29 -2.69 9.18 -4.77
N ASN A 30 -2.49 8.08 -4.05
CA ASN A 30 -1.64 8.05 -2.85
C ASN A 30 -1.04 6.66 -2.68
N ILE A 31 0.23 6.60 -2.29
CA ILE A 31 0.92 5.36 -1.94
C ILE A 31 1.53 5.55 -0.57
N GLU A 32 1.23 4.62 0.33
CA GLU A 32 1.75 4.59 1.68
C GLU A 32 2.49 3.28 1.92
N ILE A 33 3.76 3.38 2.30
CA ILE A 33 4.61 2.23 2.63
C ILE A 33 5.00 2.27 4.10
N VAL A 34 5.17 1.10 4.71
CA VAL A 34 5.72 1.00 6.06
C VAL A 34 7.23 1.32 6.06
N ASP A 35 7.59 2.42 6.72
CA ASP A 35 8.96 2.70 7.12
C ASP A 35 9.28 1.85 8.36
N SER A 36 10.16 0.85 8.20
CA SER A 36 10.52 -0.09 9.27
C SER A 36 11.31 0.58 10.40
N ASN A 37 12.04 1.65 10.13
CA ASN A 37 12.82 2.37 11.14
C ASN A 37 11.89 3.24 12.00
N LYS A 38 10.95 3.94 11.34
CA LYS A 38 10.00 4.83 12.01
C LYS A 38 8.73 4.12 12.51
N LYS A 39 8.56 2.84 12.17
CA LYS A 39 7.38 2.00 12.46
C LYS A 39 6.06 2.70 12.13
N LYS A 40 5.99 3.35 10.96
CA LYS A 40 4.81 4.10 10.52
C LYS A 40 4.69 4.10 9.00
N PHE A 41 3.49 4.44 8.53
CA PHE A 41 3.27 4.71 7.12
C PHE A 41 3.88 6.06 6.72
N VAL A 42 4.56 6.05 5.58
CA VAL A 42 5.08 7.25 4.93
C VAL A 42 4.55 7.28 3.49
N PRO A 43 4.11 8.46 3.00
CA PRO A 43 3.71 8.61 1.63
C PRO A 43 4.95 8.53 0.72
N ASP A 44 4.89 7.71 -0.32
CA ASP A 44 5.99 7.56 -1.28
C ASP A 44 5.45 7.27 -2.69
N LEU A 45 5.21 8.34 -3.45
CA LEU A 45 4.76 8.25 -4.85
C LEU A 45 5.85 7.78 -5.82
N SER A 46 7.13 7.77 -5.40
CA SER A 46 8.20 7.23 -6.25
C SER A 46 8.05 5.72 -6.48
N LEU A 47 7.29 5.04 -5.62
CA LEU A 47 7.00 3.62 -5.71
C LEU A 47 5.96 3.27 -6.80
N ILE A 48 5.33 4.24 -7.47
CA ILE A 48 4.40 3.95 -8.57
C ILE A 48 5.07 3.06 -9.63
N SER A 49 6.27 3.44 -10.08
CA SER A 49 7.02 2.67 -11.08
C SER A 49 7.48 1.31 -10.55
N VAL A 50 7.76 1.21 -9.25
CA VAL A 50 8.16 -0.06 -8.61
C VAL A 50 6.97 -1.02 -8.58
N ILE A 51 5.76 -0.54 -8.26
CA ILE A 51 4.55 -1.37 -8.23
C ILE A 51 4.18 -1.88 -9.62
N THR A 52 4.43 -1.12 -10.68
CA THR A 52 4.10 -1.55 -12.05
C THR A 52 5.13 -2.51 -12.65
N ASP A 53 6.41 -2.39 -12.28
CA ASP A 53 7.50 -3.03 -13.01
C ASP A 53 8.28 -4.10 -12.20
N SER A 54 8.03 -4.23 -10.89
CA SER A 54 8.82 -5.12 -10.03
C SER A 54 8.24 -6.53 -9.89
N MET A 55 9.07 -7.55 -10.12
CA MET A 55 8.74 -8.95 -9.85
C MET A 55 8.67 -9.27 -8.33
N ASP A 56 9.23 -8.40 -7.49
CA ASP A 56 9.26 -8.56 -6.02
C ASP A 56 8.02 -8.00 -5.32
N ILE A 57 7.07 -7.46 -6.09
CA ILE A 57 5.80 -6.95 -5.58
C ILE A 57 4.70 -7.99 -5.75
N ARG A 58 4.05 -8.31 -4.63
CA ARG A 58 2.91 -9.22 -4.59
C ARG A 58 1.66 -8.48 -4.15
N THR A 59 0.61 -8.58 -4.95
CA THR A 59 -0.74 -8.15 -4.56
C THR A 59 -1.28 -9.08 -3.46
N ILE A 60 -1.83 -8.49 -2.42
CA ILE A 60 -2.40 -9.19 -1.26
C ILE A 60 -3.77 -8.63 -0.90
N ASN A 61 -4.56 -9.38 -0.14
CA ASN A 61 -5.83 -8.88 0.36
C ASN A 61 -5.66 -8.01 1.62
N GLU A 62 -6.73 -7.34 2.04
CA GLU A 62 -6.71 -6.44 3.21
C GLU A 62 -6.31 -7.17 4.50
N ASN A 63 -6.73 -8.42 4.69
CA ASN A 63 -6.43 -9.17 5.90
C ASN A 63 -4.95 -9.57 5.96
N GLU A 64 -4.38 -10.01 4.84
CA GLU A 64 -2.93 -10.23 4.69
C GLU A 64 -2.15 -8.94 4.97
N PHE A 65 -2.65 -7.80 4.48
CA PHE A 65 -2.02 -6.50 4.69
C PHE A 65 -2.01 -6.13 6.17
N ARG A 66 -3.15 -6.27 6.84
CA ARG A 66 -3.27 -6.03 8.29
C ARG A 66 -2.30 -6.91 9.08
N ASN A 67 -2.21 -8.20 8.75
CA ASN A 67 -1.29 -9.12 9.42
C ASN A 67 0.18 -8.72 9.19
N ALA A 68 0.55 -8.34 7.97
CA ALA A 68 1.90 -7.90 7.66
C ALA A 68 2.27 -6.58 8.38
N CYS A 69 1.33 -5.65 8.51
CA CYS A 69 1.52 -4.43 9.30
C CYS A 69 1.76 -4.75 10.79
N LEU A 70 0.94 -5.64 11.35
CA LEU A 70 1.06 -6.07 12.74
C LEU A 70 2.40 -6.79 12.99
N ALA A 71 2.87 -7.61 12.04
CA ALA A 71 4.19 -8.26 12.12
C ALA A 71 5.34 -7.24 12.14
N LYS A 72 5.16 -6.06 11.54
CA LYS A 72 6.11 -4.93 11.61
C LYS A 72 5.92 -4.04 12.85
N GLY A 73 4.93 -4.34 13.70
CA GLY A 73 4.57 -3.52 14.85
C GLY A 73 3.94 -2.17 14.45
N VAL A 74 3.32 -2.10 13.28
CA VAL A 74 2.64 -0.90 12.77
C VAL A 74 1.14 -1.13 12.74
N LYS A 75 0.36 -0.16 13.21
CA LYS A 75 -1.10 -0.23 13.14
C LYS A 75 -1.55 -0.08 11.68
N PRO A 76 -2.34 -1.03 11.12
CA PRO A 76 -2.86 -0.92 9.75
C PRO A 76 -3.73 0.35 9.57
N ILE A 77 -3.69 0.93 8.37
CA ILE A 77 -4.41 2.15 7.99
C ILE A 77 -5.42 1.93 6.87
#